data_AF-A0A537VQ83-F1
#
_entry.id   AF-A0A537VQ83-F1
#
_cell.length_a   1.000
_cell.length_b   1.000
_cell.length_c   1.000
_cell.angle_alpha   90.00
_cell.angle_beta   90.00
_cell.angle_gamma   90.00
#
_symmetry.space_group_name_H-M   'P 1'
#
loop_
_entity.id
_entity.type
_entity.pdbx_description
1 polymer ?
#
loop_
_entity_poly.entity_id
_entity_poly.type
_entity_poly.pdbx_seq_one_letter_code
_entity_poly.pdbx_strand_id
1 'polypeptide(L)' 'MQVIGHRGAAALGPENTIAAVEAGLAAGADGVEIDVRRTADGVVVLMHDA' A
#
# COMPACT_ATOMS: atom_id res chain seq x y z
N MET A 1 -2.44 -3.33 20.53
CA MET A 1 -2.81 -2.32 19.50
C MET A 1 -2.10 -2.73 18.23
N GLN A 2 -2.80 -2.89 17.11
CA GLN A 2 -2.13 -3.15 15.82
C GLN A 2 -1.81 -1.83 15.12
N VAL A 3 -0.65 -1.74 14.48
CA VAL A 3 -0.19 -0.63 13.66
C VAL A 3 -0.25 -1.04 12.19
N ILE A 4 -1.08 -0.35 11.42
CA ILE A 4 -1.26 -0.63 9.99
C ILE A 4 -0.73 0.55 9.17
N GLY A 5 0.21 0.28 8.27
CA GLY A 5 0.77 1.28 7.37
C GLY A 5 -0.22 1.68 6.28
N HIS A 6 -0.72 2.93 6.32
CA HIS A 6 -1.65 3.47 5.32
C HIS A 6 -0.99 3.53 3.93
N ARG A 7 -1.69 3.03 2.90
CA ARG A 7 -1.24 2.94 1.49
C ARG A 7 0.14 2.32 1.31
N GLY A 8 0.38 1.20 1.97
CA GLY A 8 1.68 0.53 1.98
C GLY A 8 2.68 1.23 2.88
N ALA A 9 2.30 2.01 3.90
CA ALA A 9 3.22 2.87 4.67
C ALA A 9 3.86 3.98 3.80
N ALA A 10 3.02 4.77 3.13
CA ALA A 10 3.39 5.86 2.22
C ALA A 10 4.33 6.94 2.80
N ALA A 11 4.52 6.99 4.12
CA ALA A 11 5.52 7.86 4.74
C ALA A 11 6.97 7.36 4.54
N LEU A 12 7.16 6.08 4.23
CA LEU A 12 8.46 5.41 4.12
C LEU A 12 8.83 5.02 2.68
N GLY A 13 7.91 5.18 1.73
CA GLY A 13 8.13 4.91 0.31
C GLY A 13 6.94 5.41 -0.53
N PRO A 14 7.02 5.35 -1.88
CA PRO A 14 5.91 5.78 -2.73
C PRO A 14 4.65 4.97 -2.43
N GLU A 15 3.52 5.66 -2.21
CA GLU A 15 2.27 5.02 -1.82
C GLU A 15 1.85 3.88 -2.76
N ASN A 16 1.17 2.86 -2.22
CA ASN A 16 0.59 1.76 -3.00
C ASN A 16 1.63 1.01 -3.88
N THR A 17 2.91 1.00 -3.47
CA THR A 17 3.98 0.22 -4.12
C THR A 17 4.49 -0.91 -3.23
N ILE A 18 5.06 -1.95 -3.84
CA ILE A 18 5.74 -3.03 -3.13
C ILE A 18 6.86 -2.47 -2.23
N ALA A 19 7.60 -1.46 -2.71
CA ALA A 19 8.68 -0.84 -1.94
C ALA A 19 8.17 -0.20 -0.65
N ALA A 20 7.02 0.48 -0.67
CA ALA A 20 6.44 1.02 0.54
C ALA A 20 5.98 -0.11 1.48
N VAL A 21 5.29 -1.14 0.96
CA VAL A 21 4.85 -2.29 1.74
C VAL A 21 6.02 -2.94 2.48
N GLU A 22 7.11 -3.21 1.76
CA GLU A 22 8.35 -3.76 2.32
C GLU A 22 8.94 -2.83 3.39
N ALA A 23 8.98 -1.51 3.14
CA ALA A 23 9.47 -0.55 4.11
C ALA A 23 8.62 -0.48 5.38
N GLY A 24 7.29 -0.56 5.26
CA GLY A 24 6.37 -0.57 6.40
C GLY A 24 6.54 -1.81 7.28
N LEU A 25 6.66 -2.99 6.67
CA LEU A 25 6.90 -4.24 7.39
C LEU A 25 8.29 -4.25 8.04
N ALA A 26 9.32 -3.75 7.34
CA ALA A 26 10.67 -3.61 7.90
C ALA A 26 10.74 -2.63 9.08
N ALA A 27 9.87 -1.61 9.09
CA ALA A 27 9.73 -0.66 10.19
C ALA A 27 8.92 -1.19 11.39
N GLY A 28 8.39 -2.41 11.31
CA GLY A 28 7.68 -3.07 12.41
C GLY A 28 6.17 -2.83 12.44
N ALA A 29 5.56 -2.42 11.33
CA ALA A 29 4.09 -2.43 11.23
C ALA A 29 3.56 -3.87 11.27
N ASP A 30 2.40 -4.08 11.92
CA ASP A 30 1.73 -5.39 11.97
C ASP A 30 1.13 -5.77 10.60
N GLY A 31 0.91 -4.78 9.74
CA GLY A 31 0.42 -4.94 8.38
C GLY A 31 0.38 -3.61 7.64
N VAL A 32 -0.15 -3.64 6.43
CA VAL A 32 -0.36 -2.45 5.59
C VAL A 32 -1.73 -2.49 4.94
N GLU A 33 -2.29 -1.32 4.72
CA GLU A 33 -3.50 -1.12 3.93
C GLU A 33 -3.10 -0.66 2.53
N ILE A 34 -3.91 -1.00 1.51
CA ILE A 34 -3.67 -0.64 0.11
C ILE A 34 -4.98 -0.36 -0.61
N ASP A 35 -4.94 0.56 -1.56
CA ASP A 35 -6.08 0.91 -2.41
C ASP A 35 -6.08 0.09 -3.70
N VAL A 36 -7.24 -0.46 -4.08
CA VAL A 36 -7.41 -1.21 -5.33
C VAL A 36 -8.35 -0.50 -6.31
N ARG A 37 -7.97 -0.51 -7.59
CA ARG A 37 -8.78 -0.05 -8.72
C ARG A 37 -8.80 -1.12 -9.80
N ARG A 38 -9.68 -0.93 -10.78
CA ARG A 38 -9.83 -1.81 -11.94
C ARG A 38 -9.51 -1.03 -13.21
N THR A 39 -8.64 -1.57 -14.06
CA THR A 39 -8.36 -1.02 -15.39
C THR A 39 -9.55 -1.23 -16.35
N ALA A 40 -9.53 -0.58 -17.51
CA ALA A 40 -10.59 -0.72 -18.51
C ALA A 40 -10.76 -2.17 -19.02
N ASP A 41 -9.67 -2.94 -19.11
CA ASP A 41 -9.66 -4.36 -19.47
C ASP A 41 -9.89 -5.30 -18.28
N GLY A 42 -10.04 -4.75 -17.07
CA GLY A 42 -10.47 -5.47 -15.88
C GLY A 42 -9.40 -6.04 -14.98
N VAL A 43 -8.15 -5.63 -15.18
CA VAL A 43 -7.02 -5.95 -14.31
C VAL A 43 -7.12 -5.13 -13.02
N VAL A 44 -6.85 -5.77 -11.88
CA VAL A 44 -6.77 -5.10 -10.58
C VAL A 44 -5.40 -4.46 -10.43
N VAL A 45 -5.37 -3.18 -10.05
CA VAL A 45 -4.15 -2.39 -9.85
C VAL A 45 -4.18 -1.66 -8.51
N LEU A 46 -3.00 -1.32 -8.00
CA LEU A 46 -2.83 -0.52 -6.79
C LEU A 46 -2.82 0.97 -7.16
N MET A 47 -3.87 1.70 -6.79
CA MET A 47 -4.03 3.13 -7.11
C MET A 47 -5.12 3.75 -6.24
N HIS A 48 -4.85 4.90 -5.63
CA HIS A 48 -5.85 5.60 -4.83
C HIS A 48 -6.78 6.46 -5.71
N ASP A 49 -6.18 7.31 -6.53
CA ASP A 49 -6.91 8.30 -7.34
C ASP A 49 -7.70 7.64 -8.50
N ALA A 50 -8.59 8.42 -9.11
CA ALA A 50 -9.49 8.01 -10.19
C ALA A 50 -9.05 8.54 -11.56
#